data_AF-A0A8J2WDU5-F1
#
_entry.id   AF-A0A8J2WDU5-F1
#
_cell.length_a   1.000
_cell.length_b   1.000
_cell.length_c   1.000
_cell.angle_alpha   90.00
_cell.angle_beta   90.00
_cell.angle_gamma   90.00
#
_symmetry.space_group_name_H-M   'P 1'
#
loop_
_entity.id
_entity.type
_entity.pdbx_description
1 polymer ?
#
loop_
_entity_poly.entity_id
_entity_poly.type
_entity_poly.pdbx_seq_one_letter_code
_entity_poly.pdbx_strand_id
1 'polypeptide(L)'
;MYIEKLIAIDSDDPYLFPSELWKSSGFPNLSVHDVFQYCIAKHSKSTGLQLSAYKAIRNAEQYVNCGWVKDIFRVTLSNSIVIVSCRVHHSQSIRKSLLNPWAAIKSDVSIICSSCDCEAGLGNVCSHVGAMLYKIIAVNNLPCTSQENRWIDTSNRNDLKLFKRLSGMNDTIYKSKYHGSKNKTKLYDSASIPLMTTEEQSEFEKVLLKNKAVQLQVVNNNKLYKHFQPPELPVAFGTIFVASLVGKSYVTVMEECERLLEGCTLSVTEVQSENFNRCTIEYGG
;
A
#
# COMPACT_ATOMS: atom_id res chain seq x y z
N MET A 1 -16.17 -0.29 -23.32
CA MET A 1 -15.02 0.07 -22.45
C MET A 1 -13.67 -0.48 -22.91
N TYR A 2 -13.47 -1.78 -23.15
CA TYR A 2 -12.15 -2.27 -23.62
C TYR A 2 -11.84 -1.82 -25.05
N ILE A 3 -12.79 -1.97 -25.96
CA ILE A 3 -12.66 -1.56 -27.38
C ILE A 3 -12.37 -0.05 -27.51
N GLU A 4 -12.98 0.80 -26.67
CA GLU A 4 -12.68 2.24 -26.63
C GLU A 4 -11.21 2.54 -26.30
N LYS A 5 -10.54 1.68 -25.53
CA LYS A 5 -9.11 1.81 -25.25
C LYS A 5 -8.29 1.48 -26.50
N LEU A 6 -8.67 0.43 -27.22
CA LEU A 6 -8.04 0.05 -28.50
C LEU A 6 -8.17 1.16 -29.55
N ILE A 7 -9.37 1.75 -29.66
CA ILE A 7 -9.61 2.92 -30.52
C ILE A 7 -8.76 4.11 -30.08
N ALA A 8 -8.57 4.33 -28.77
CA ALA A 8 -7.77 5.44 -28.26
C ALA A 8 -6.26 5.29 -28.49
N ILE A 9 -5.75 4.07 -28.65
CA ILE A 9 -4.34 3.79 -28.96
C ILE A 9 -4.08 3.64 -30.46
N ASP A 10 -5.15 3.54 -31.27
CA ASP A 10 -5.09 3.29 -32.71
C ASP A 10 -4.20 2.08 -33.05
N SER A 11 -4.45 0.96 -32.36
CA SER A 11 -3.64 -0.25 -32.47
C SER A 11 -4.44 -1.51 -32.13
N ASP A 12 -3.92 -2.65 -32.58
CA ASP A 12 -4.44 -3.98 -32.25
C ASP A 12 -4.31 -4.29 -30.74
N ASP A 13 -4.98 -5.34 -30.29
CA ASP A 13 -4.96 -5.74 -28.88
C ASP A 13 -3.53 -6.05 -28.40
N PRO A 14 -3.00 -5.32 -27.38
CA PRO A 14 -1.68 -5.59 -26.84
C PRO A 14 -1.46 -7.03 -26.35
N TYR A 15 -2.53 -7.76 -26.00
CA TYR A 15 -2.43 -9.16 -25.62
C TYR A 15 -2.07 -10.11 -26.77
N LEU A 16 -2.28 -9.68 -28.01
CA LEU A 16 -2.02 -10.47 -29.21
C LEU A 16 -0.66 -10.16 -29.84
N PHE A 17 0.08 -9.20 -29.29
CA PHE A 17 1.37 -8.79 -29.85
C PHE A 17 2.40 -9.92 -29.76
N PRO A 18 3.12 -10.22 -30.86
CA PRO A 18 4.22 -11.18 -30.85
C PRO A 18 5.28 -10.81 -29.81
N SER A 19 5.82 -11.83 -29.13
CA SER A 19 6.87 -11.68 -28.10
C SER A 19 8.11 -10.92 -28.58
N GLU A 20 8.40 -10.95 -29.89
CA GLU A 20 9.55 -10.30 -30.53
C GLU A 20 9.48 -8.77 -30.54
N LEU A 21 8.26 -8.21 -30.50
CA LEU A 21 8.06 -6.76 -30.47
C LEU A 21 8.41 -6.16 -29.10
N TRP A 22 8.33 -6.98 -28.05
CA TRP A 22 8.50 -6.55 -26.66
C TRP A 22 9.97 -6.38 -26.31
N LYS A 23 10.33 -5.17 -25.87
CA LYS A 23 11.67 -4.80 -25.41
C LYS A 23 11.70 -4.66 -23.89
N SER A 24 12.77 -5.12 -23.25
CA SER A 24 12.96 -5.06 -21.79
C SER A 24 13.67 -3.79 -21.28
N SER A 25 13.98 -2.83 -22.16
CA SER A 25 14.76 -1.63 -21.82
C SER A 25 14.26 -0.37 -22.53
N GLY A 26 14.54 0.80 -21.95
CA GLY A 26 14.17 2.11 -22.50
C GLY A 26 12.73 2.54 -22.20
N PHE A 27 12.30 2.40 -20.95
CA PHE A 27 10.97 2.77 -20.51
C PHE A 27 10.77 4.29 -20.49
N PRO A 28 9.52 4.77 -20.64
CA PRO A 28 9.22 6.20 -20.50
C PRO A 28 9.56 6.68 -19.08
N ASN A 29 10.09 7.90 -18.98
CA ASN A 29 10.48 8.49 -17.70
C ASN A 29 9.25 9.04 -16.95
N LEU A 30 8.49 8.13 -16.33
CA LEU A 30 7.33 8.46 -15.50
C LEU A 30 7.76 9.02 -14.15
N SER A 31 7.02 10.01 -13.64
CA SER A 31 7.09 10.45 -12.25
C SER A 31 5.94 9.88 -11.41
N VAL A 32 6.11 9.90 -10.08
CA VAL A 32 5.03 9.54 -9.14
C VAL A 32 3.80 10.45 -9.32
N HIS A 33 4.03 11.72 -9.67
CA HIS A 33 2.97 12.68 -9.94
C HIS A 33 2.10 12.27 -11.14
N ASP A 34 2.72 11.79 -12.22
CA ASP A 34 1.98 11.37 -13.44
C ASP A 34 1.08 10.16 -13.14
N VAL A 35 1.60 9.21 -12.35
CA VAL A 35 0.84 8.05 -11.89
C VAL A 35 -0.31 8.46 -10.98
N PHE A 36 -0.08 9.44 -10.09
CA PHE A 36 -1.13 9.99 -9.23
C PHE A 36 -2.23 10.68 -10.04
N GLN A 37 -1.85 11.54 -10.98
CA GLN A 37 -2.80 12.26 -11.83
C GLN A 37 -3.64 11.28 -12.67
N TYR A 38 -3.03 10.20 -13.16
CA TYR A 38 -3.75 9.15 -13.88
C TYR A 38 -4.69 8.34 -12.98
N CYS A 39 -4.21 7.83 -11.84
CA CYS A 39 -4.98 6.94 -10.99
C CYS A 39 -6.10 7.66 -10.22
N ILE A 40 -5.87 8.92 -9.84
CA ILE A 40 -6.80 9.69 -9.01
C ILE A 40 -7.57 10.69 -9.84
N ALA A 41 -6.91 11.65 -10.49
CA ALA A 41 -7.56 12.82 -11.06
C ALA A 41 -8.23 12.57 -12.43
N LYS A 42 -7.87 11.48 -13.11
CA LYS A 42 -8.42 11.19 -14.43
C LYS A 42 -9.86 10.68 -14.34
N HIS A 43 -10.66 11.12 -15.29
CA HIS A 43 -12.03 10.67 -15.48
C HIS A 43 -12.08 9.54 -16.50
N SER A 44 -12.88 8.52 -16.22
CA SER A 44 -13.19 7.46 -17.18
C SER A 44 -13.98 8.05 -18.34
N LYS A 45 -13.56 7.80 -19.58
CA LYS A 45 -14.28 8.28 -20.77
C LYS A 45 -15.68 7.66 -20.90
N SER A 46 -15.87 6.43 -20.42
CA SER A 46 -17.13 5.70 -20.54
C SER A 46 -18.17 6.12 -19.50
N THR A 47 -17.75 6.30 -18.25
CA THR A 47 -18.65 6.59 -17.12
C THR A 47 -18.66 8.07 -16.73
N GLY A 48 -17.69 8.87 -17.20
CA GLY A 48 -17.51 10.26 -16.80
C GLY A 48 -17.07 10.45 -15.34
N LEU A 49 -16.99 9.37 -14.56
CA LEU A 49 -16.62 9.39 -13.15
C LEU A 49 -15.09 9.42 -13.01
N GLN A 50 -14.65 10.12 -11.97
CA GLN A 50 -13.26 10.10 -11.54
C GLN A 50 -12.85 8.69 -11.12
N LEU A 51 -11.66 8.25 -11.53
CA LEU A 51 -11.18 6.89 -11.23
C LEU A 51 -10.94 6.69 -9.72
N SER A 52 -10.43 7.72 -9.03
CA SER A 52 -10.26 7.77 -7.56
C SER A 52 -9.64 6.48 -6.98
N ALA A 53 -8.66 5.91 -7.68
CA ALA A 53 -8.08 4.61 -7.37
C ALA A 53 -6.98 4.69 -6.28
N TYR A 54 -7.30 5.23 -5.11
CA TYR A 54 -6.34 5.39 -4.00
C TYR A 54 -5.67 4.09 -3.55
N LYS A 55 -6.43 2.97 -3.58
CA LYS A 55 -5.90 1.65 -3.25
C LYS A 55 -4.83 1.18 -4.24
N ALA A 56 -4.92 1.59 -5.50
CA ALA A 56 -3.94 1.22 -6.50
C ALA A 56 -2.57 1.83 -6.19
N ILE A 57 -2.54 3.10 -5.77
CA ILE A 57 -1.32 3.80 -5.38
C ILE A 57 -0.78 3.26 -4.05
N ARG A 58 -1.62 3.18 -3.02
CA ARG A 58 -1.22 2.73 -1.67
C ARG A 58 -0.53 1.35 -1.71
N ASN A 59 -1.06 0.44 -2.52
CA ASN A 59 -0.55 -0.92 -2.59
C ASN A 59 0.59 -1.06 -3.63
N ALA A 60 0.76 -0.12 -4.56
CA ALA A 60 1.75 -0.22 -5.63
C ALA A 60 3.18 -0.35 -5.09
N GLU A 61 3.55 0.50 -4.14
CA GLU A 61 4.89 0.48 -3.52
C GLU A 61 5.17 -0.85 -2.83
N GLN A 62 4.19 -1.37 -2.08
CA GLN A 62 4.32 -2.65 -1.41
C GLN A 62 4.53 -3.80 -2.40
N TYR A 63 3.79 -3.82 -3.52
CA TYR A 63 3.98 -4.84 -4.55
C TYR A 63 5.38 -4.79 -5.18
N VAL A 64 5.92 -3.59 -5.41
CA VAL A 64 7.28 -3.42 -5.94
C VAL A 64 8.32 -3.86 -4.91
N ASN A 65 8.18 -3.44 -3.65
CA ASN A 65 9.09 -3.79 -2.55
C ASN A 65 9.10 -5.29 -2.25
N CYS A 66 7.95 -5.96 -2.34
CA CYS A 66 7.84 -7.40 -2.17
C CYS A 66 8.32 -8.21 -3.40
N GLY A 67 8.73 -7.55 -4.49
CA GLY A 67 9.17 -8.23 -5.71
C GLY A 67 8.05 -8.97 -6.45
N TRP A 68 6.81 -8.51 -6.31
CA TRP A 68 5.63 -9.16 -6.90
C TRP A 68 5.40 -8.79 -8.37
N VAL A 69 6.05 -7.73 -8.83
CA VAL A 69 6.10 -7.35 -10.25
C VAL A 69 7.34 -8.00 -10.87
N LYS A 70 7.09 -8.96 -11.75
CA LYS A 70 8.09 -9.66 -12.57
C LYS A 70 8.06 -9.10 -13.98
N ASP A 71 9.22 -9.18 -14.64
CA ASP A 71 9.44 -8.96 -16.07
C ASP A 71 8.63 -7.80 -16.68
N ILE A 72 9.30 -6.67 -16.84
CA ILE A 72 8.70 -5.50 -17.49
C ILE A 72 9.08 -5.46 -18.97
N PHE A 73 8.10 -5.13 -19.79
CA PHE A 73 8.22 -5.08 -21.23
C PHE A 73 7.60 -3.80 -21.78
N ARG A 74 8.11 -3.34 -22.91
CA ARG A 74 7.51 -2.25 -23.67
C ARG A 74 7.45 -2.54 -25.16
N VAL A 75 6.49 -1.94 -25.82
CA VAL A 75 6.37 -1.84 -27.28
C VAL A 75 6.17 -0.38 -27.63
N THR A 76 6.84 0.10 -28.66
CA THR A 76 6.62 1.46 -29.18
C THR A 76 5.87 1.35 -30.49
N LEU A 77 4.69 1.96 -30.53
CA LEU A 77 3.83 2.03 -31.70
C LEU A 77 4.32 3.08 -32.69
N SER A 78 3.85 3.00 -33.93
CA SER A 78 4.19 3.94 -35.02
C SER A 78 3.77 5.38 -34.71
N ASN A 79 2.68 5.56 -33.95
CA ASN A 79 2.16 6.85 -33.50
C ASN A 79 2.88 7.43 -32.25
N SER A 80 4.07 6.94 -31.93
CA SER A 80 4.88 7.34 -30.76
C SER A 80 4.26 7.04 -29.40
N ILE A 81 3.19 6.25 -29.34
CA ILE A 81 2.66 5.72 -28.09
C ILE A 81 3.51 4.53 -27.65
N VAL A 82 3.89 4.52 -26.38
CA VAL A 82 4.60 3.41 -25.75
C VAL A 82 3.62 2.60 -24.91
N ILE A 83 3.43 1.34 -25.29
CA ILE A 83 2.70 0.37 -24.47
C ILE A 83 3.71 -0.29 -23.53
N VAL A 84 3.35 -0.34 -22.25
CA VAL A 84 4.10 -1.06 -21.22
C VAL A 84 3.25 -2.21 -20.69
N SER A 85 3.89 -3.34 -20.42
CA SER A 85 3.25 -4.55 -19.88
C SER A 85 4.18 -5.22 -18.89
N CYS A 86 3.64 -5.97 -17.94
CA CYS A 86 4.45 -6.77 -17.02
C CYS A 86 3.71 -8.02 -16.52
N ARG A 87 4.40 -8.84 -15.72
CA ARG A 87 3.82 -10.01 -15.06
C ARG A 87 3.68 -9.76 -13.56
N VAL A 88 2.47 -9.74 -13.02
CA VAL A 88 2.22 -9.40 -11.61
C VAL A 88 1.55 -10.56 -10.87
N HIS A 89 2.00 -10.85 -9.66
CA HIS A 89 1.34 -11.80 -8.78
C HIS A 89 -0.01 -11.27 -8.26
N HIS A 90 -0.96 -12.17 -8.03
CA HIS A 90 -2.17 -11.84 -7.28
C HIS A 90 -1.81 -11.58 -5.81
N SER A 91 -2.44 -10.58 -5.17
CA SER A 91 -2.18 -10.27 -3.75
C SER A 91 -2.47 -11.41 -2.78
N GLN A 92 -3.39 -12.30 -3.14
CA GLN A 92 -3.92 -13.33 -2.25
C GLN A 92 -3.40 -14.73 -2.60
N SER A 93 -2.65 -14.90 -3.70
CA SER A 93 -2.17 -16.23 -4.08
C SER A 93 -0.99 -16.18 -5.03
N ILE A 94 0.16 -16.67 -4.56
CA ILE A 94 1.39 -16.84 -5.35
C ILE A 94 1.28 -18.06 -6.29
N ARG A 95 0.35 -18.98 -6.03
CA ARG A 95 0.14 -20.19 -6.85
C ARG A 95 -0.76 -19.95 -8.07
N LYS A 96 -1.49 -18.84 -8.11
CA LYS A 96 -2.31 -18.47 -9.27
C LYS A 96 -1.41 -18.00 -10.42
N SER A 97 -1.92 -18.11 -11.64
CA SER A 97 -1.27 -17.57 -12.84
C SER A 97 -0.95 -16.09 -12.65
N LEU A 98 0.18 -15.65 -13.20
CA LEU A 98 0.54 -14.24 -13.19
C LEU A 98 -0.46 -13.45 -14.04
N LEU A 99 -0.80 -12.27 -13.55
CA LEU A 99 -1.61 -11.28 -14.24
C LEU A 99 -0.75 -10.46 -15.20
N ASN A 100 -1.34 -10.03 -16.30
CA ASN A 100 -0.67 -9.29 -17.36
C ASN A 100 -1.34 -7.91 -17.53
N PRO A 101 -1.10 -6.96 -16.62
CA PRO A 101 -1.54 -5.58 -16.82
C PRO A 101 -0.75 -4.93 -17.96
N TRP A 102 -1.41 -4.03 -18.68
CA TRP A 102 -0.76 -3.16 -19.65
C TRP A 102 -1.27 -1.71 -19.54
N ALA A 103 -0.44 -0.75 -19.95
CA ALA A 103 -0.80 0.66 -20.03
C ALA A 103 -0.20 1.30 -21.28
N ALA A 104 -0.93 2.24 -21.88
CA ALA A 104 -0.47 3.02 -23.01
C ALA A 104 -0.09 4.44 -22.56
N ILE A 105 1.11 4.87 -22.92
CA ILE A 105 1.75 6.10 -22.48
C ILE A 105 2.19 6.89 -23.71
N LYS A 106 1.83 8.16 -23.78
CA LYS A 106 2.26 9.05 -24.85
C LYS A 106 3.70 9.54 -24.64
N SER A 107 4.27 10.15 -25.68
CA SER A 107 5.60 10.77 -25.61
C SER A 107 5.72 11.91 -24.60
N ASP A 108 4.60 12.57 -24.26
CA ASP A 108 4.50 13.61 -23.22
C ASP A 108 4.37 13.03 -21.80
N VAL A 109 4.60 11.71 -21.63
CA VAL A 109 4.50 10.98 -20.35
C VAL A 109 3.05 10.85 -19.83
N SER A 110 2.06 11.34 -20.60
CA SER A 110 0.65 11.19 -20.26
C SER A 110 0.16 9.74 -20.46
N ILE A 111 -0.38 9.14 -19.39
CA ILE A 111 -0.97 7.79 -19.46
C ILE A 111 -2.37 7.89 -20.06
N ILE A 112 -2.60 7.23 -21.21
CA ILE A 112 -3.86 7.27 -21.97
C ILE A 112 -4.90 6.34 -21.35
N CYS A 113 -4.53 5.08 -21.17
CA CYS A 113 -5.40 4.04 -20.66
C CYS A 113 -4.58 2.87 -20.12
N SER A 114 -5.23 2.04 -19.33
CA SER A 114 -4.67 0.82 -18.77
C SER A 114 -5.71 -0.28 -18.77
N SER A 115 -5.24 -1.52 -18.81
CA SER A 115 -6.05 -2.71 -18.63
C SER A 115 -5.32 -3.72 -17.77
N CYS A 116 -6.09 -4.59 -17.12
CA CYS A 116 -5.58 -5.75 -16.42
C CYS A 116 -6.64 -6.85 -16.50
N ASP A 117 -6.16 -8.08 -16.59
CA ASP A 117 -6.89 -9.34 -16.58
C ASP A 117 -7.48 -9.72 -15.21
N CYS A 118 -7.24 -8.92 -14.17
CA CYS A 118 -7.91 -9.13 -12.88
C CYS A 118 -9.34 -8.59 -12.89
N GLU A 119 -10.18 -9.12 -12.01
CA GLU A 119 -11.59 -8.71 -11.87
C GLU A 119 -11.76 -7.19 -11.63
N ALA A 120 -10.88 -6.59 -10.83
CA ALA A 120 -10.85 -5.14 -10.62
C ALA A 120 -10.32 -4.33 -11.83
N GLY A 121 -9.63 -4.97 -12.77
CA GLY A 121 -9.04 -4.35 -13.97
C GLY A 121 -10.11 -3.96 -15.00
N LEU A 122 -11.30 -4.58 -14.88
CA LEU A 122 -12.52 -4.17 -15.58
C LEU A 122 -12.98 -2.76 -15.18
N GLY A 123 -12.45 -2.17 -14.11
CA GLY A 123 -12.70 -0.77 -13.68
C GLY A 123 -11.62 0.24 -14.13
N ASN A 124 -10.85 -0.07 -15.18
CA ASN A 124 -9.69 0.68 -15.70
C ASN A 124 -8.41 0.58 -14.87
N VAL A 125 -8.44 0.88 -13.57
CA VAL A 125 -7.24 0.95 -12.72
C VAL A 125 -7.39 0.03 -11.51
N CYS A 126 -6.48 -0.93 -11.41
CA CYS A 126 -6.36 -1.83 -10.27
C CYS A 126 -4.97 -1.68 -9.62
N SER A 127 -4.75 -2.34 -8.48
CA SER A 127 -3.44 -2.34 -7.81
C SER A 127 -2.32 -2.94 -8.66
N HIS A 128 -2.62 -3.88 -9.57
CA HIS A 128 -1.61 -4.43 -10.48
C HIS A 128 -1.12 -3.41 -11.51
N VAL A 129 -2.04 -2.56 -12.03
CA VAL A 129 -1.68 -1.44 -12.90
C VAL A 129 -0.82 -0.43 -12.14
N GLY A 130 -1.20 -0.07 -10.91
CA GLY A 130 -0.40 0.82 -10.05
C GLY A 130 1.01 0.25 -9.81
N ALA A 131 1.10 -1.03 -9.46
CA ALA A 131 2.37 -1.71 -9.23
C ALA A 131 3.26 -1.74 -10.48
N MET A 132 2.69 -1.98 -11.67
CA MET A 132 3.42 -1.92 -12.94
C MET A 132 4.02 -0.53 -13.19
N LEU A 133 3.23 0.53 -13.02
CA LEU A 133 3.69 1.90 -13.25
C LEU A 133 4.80 2.28 -12.25
N TYR A 134 4.64 1.92 -10.97
CA TYR A 134 5.68 2.13 -9.95
C TYR A 134 6.94 1.31 -10.22
N LYS A 135 6.83 0.11 -10.79
CA LYS A 135 8.00 -0.68 -11.16
C LYS A 135 8.82 0.02 -12.25
N ILE A 136 8.16 0.67 -13.22
CA ILE A 136 8.84 1.45 -14.26
C ILE A 136 9.59 2.63 -13.65
N ILE A 137 8.95 3.37 -12.74
CA ILE A 137 9.59 4.47 -12.00
C ILE A 137 10.82 3.95 -11.25
N ALA A 138 10.68 2.84 -10.53
CA ALA A 138 11.77 2.23 -9.78
C ALA A 138 12.94 1.84 -10.69
N VAL A 139 12.68 1.23 -11.85
CA VAL A 139 13.72 0.81 -12.80
C VAL A 139 14.45 2.00 -13.42
N ASN A 140 13.75 3.08 -13.75
CA ASN A 140 14.38 4.29 -14.28
C ASN A 140 15.25 5.01 -13.22
N ASN A 141 14.89 4.90 -11.94
CA ASN A 141 15.61 5.49 -10.83
C ASN A 141 16.68 4.55 -10.22
N LEU A 142 16.92 3.38 -10.80
CA LEU A 142 17.97 2.49 -10.32
C LEU A 142 19.34 3.16 -10.49
N PRO A 143 20.18 3.18 -9.44
CA PRO A 143 21.53 3.71 -9.53
C PRO A 143 22.33 2.91 -10.56
N CYS A 144 23.31 3.56 -11.21
CA CYS A 144 24.11 2.97 -12.29
C CYS A 144 24.82 1.66 -11.89
N THR A 145 25.06 1.43 -10.60
CA THR A 145 25.64 0.19 -10.03
C THR A 145 24.66 -0.99 -9.98
N SER A 146 23.36 -0.72 -10.07
CA SER A 146 22.29 -1.73 -10.12
C SER A 146 21.83 -2.05 -11.55
N GLN A 147 22.38 -1.36 -12.55
CA GLN A 147 22.18 -1.68 -13.96
C GLN A 147 23.16 -2.79 -14.37
N GLU A 148 22.84 -3.55 -15.44
CA GLU A 148 23.78 -4.56 -15.95
C GLU A 148 25.15 -3.93 -16.24
N ASN A 149 26.18 -4.46 -15.58
CA ASN A 149 27.55 -4.01 -15.74
C ASN A 149 28.02 -4.22 -17.19
N ARG A 150 27.96 -3.19 -18.03
CA ARG A 150 28.49 -3.22 -19.41
C ARG A 150 30.00 -3.47 -19.48
N TRP A 151 30.72 -3.29 -18.37
CA TRP A 151 32.16 -3.52 -18.26
C TRP A 151 32.53 -5.01 -18.11
N ILE A 152 31.57 -5.86 -17.76
CA ILE A 152 31.78 -7.31 -17.68
C ILE A 152 30.99 -7.94 -18.83
N ASP A 153 31.70 -8.47 -19.82
CA ASP A 153 31.10 -9.19 -20.93
C ASP A 153 30.47 -10.49 -20.42
N THR A 154 29.15 -10.50 -20.26
CA THR A 154 28.37 -11.69 -19.87
C THR A 154 28.03 -12.60 -21.06
N SER A 155 28.59 -12.34 -22.25
CA SER A 155 28.40 -13.19 -23.43
C SER A 155 28.99 -14.59 -23.27
N ASN A 156 29.95 -14.78 -22.36
CA ASN A 156 30.51 -16.09 -22.08
C ASN A 156 29.62 -16.88 -21.11
N ARG A 157 28.47 -17.35 -21.61
CA ARG A 157 27.55 -18.27 -20.91
C ARG A 157 28.15 -19.68 -20.73
N ASN A 158 29.31 -19.80 -20.10
CA ASN A 158 29.88 -21.09 -19.69
C ASN A 158 30.01 -21.27 -18.16
N ASP A 159 29.50 -20.32 -17.37
CA ASP A 159 29.64 -20.34 -15.91
C ASP A 159 28.61 -21.19 -15.14
N LEU A 160 27.86 -22.09 -15.81
CA LEU A 160 27.15 -23.16 -15.09
C LEU A 160 28.09 -24.06 -14.28
N LYS A 161 29.38 -24.11 -14.65
CA LYS A 161 30.41 -24.82 -13.87
C LYS A 161 30.93 -24.01 -12.67
N LEU A 162 30.92 -22.68 -12.75
CA LEU A 162 31.38 -21.82 -11.66
C LEU A 162 30.35 -21.75 -10.52
N PHE A 163 29.06 -21.65 -10.84
CA PHE A 163 27.98 -21.71 -9.85
C PHE A 163 27.93 -23.05 -9.11
N LYS A 164 28.19 -24.18 -9.80
CA LYS A 164 28.32 -25.51 -9.16
C LYS A 164 29.55 -25.63 -8.25
N ARG A 165 30.63 -24.90 -8.54
CA ARG A 165 31.84 -24.91 -7.69
C ARG A 165 31.66 -24.08 -6.43
N LEU A 166 30.92 -22.97 -6.52
CA LEU A 166 30.54 -22.13 -5.38
C LEU A 166 29.49 -22.78 -4.48
N SER A 167 28.56 -23.59 -5.03
CA SER A 167 27.60 -24.34 -4.21
C SER A 167 28.26 -25.40 -3.32
N GLY A 168 29.46 -25.88 -3.68
CA GLY A 168 30.22 -26.84 -2.87
C GLY A 168 31.15 -26.21 -1.82
N MET A 169 31.37 -24.89 -1.84
CA MET A 169 32.26 -24.20 -0.90
C MET A 169 31.55 -23.59 0.31
N ASN A 170 30.22 -23.47 0.28
CA ASN A 170 29.45 -22.98 1.43
C ASN A 170 29.17 -24.03 2.52
N ASP A 171 29.42 -25.32 2.25
CA ASP A 171 29.20 -26.39 3.23
C ASP A 171 30.34 -26.55 4.24
N THR A 172 31.47 -25.85 4.06
CA THR A 172 32.64 -25.97 4.96
C THR A 172 32.94 -24.73 5.80
N ILE A 173 32.24 -23.61 5.61
CA ILE A 173 32.50 -22.35 6.36
C ILE A 173 31.54 -22.13 7.54
N TYR A 174 30.39 -22.81 7.63
CA TYR A 174 29.47 -22.68 8.78
C TYR A 174 29.47 -23.86 9.76
N LYS A 175 30.60 -24.56 9.90
CA LYS A 175 30.85 -25.47 11.02
C LYS A 175 32.02 -24.99 11.88
N SER A 176 31.89 -23.83 12.52
CA SER A 176 32.65 -23.53 13.74
C SER A 176 31.79 -22.80 14.78
N LYS A 177 31.38 -23.59 15.78
CA LYS A 177 31.05 -23.26 17.18
C LYS A 177 30.36 -21.90 17.44
N TYR A 178 29.04 -21.88 17.30
CA TYR A 178 28.19 -21.20 18.26
C TYR A 178 27.36 -22.24 19.02
N HIS A 179 27.76 -22.49 20.27
CA HIS A 179 26.88 -23.09 21.28
C HIS A 179 25.82 -22.05 21.64
N GLY A 180 24.75 -21.97 20.86
CA GLY A 180 23.56 -21.19 21.17
C GLY A 180 22.35 -22.05 20.87
N SER A 181 21.62 -22.45 21.91
CA SER A 181 20.41 -23.25 21.81
C SER A 181 19.46 -22.69 20.73
N LYS A 182 19.27 -23.42 19.63
CA LYS A 182 18.24 -23.11 18.65
C LYS A 182 16.90 -23.56 19.24
N ASN A 183 16.26 -22.68 19.99
CA ASN A 183 14.84 -22.81 20.26
C ASN A 183 14.10 -22.69 18.92
N LYS A 184 13.62 -23.82 18.39
CA LYS A 184 12.60 -23.83 17.33
C LYS A 184 11.42 -23.04 17.87
N THR A 185 11.13 -21.85 17.35
CA THR A 185 9.86 -21.19 17.60
C THR A 185 8.77 -22.04 16.98
N LYS A 186 8.10 -22.84 17.81
CA LYS A 186 6.84 -23.50 17.45
C LYS A 186 5.88 -22.38 17.05
N LEU A 187 5.35 -22.43 15.83
CA LEU A 187 4.15 -21.67 15.47
C LEU A 187 3.03 -22.22 16.36
N TYR A 188 2.59 -21.41 17.31
CA TYR A 188 1.50 -21.75 18.23
C TYR A 188 0.19 -21.71 17.46
N ASP A 189 -0.58 -22.78 17.57
CA ASP A 189 -1.97 -22.80 17.11
C ASP A 189 -2.75 -21.76 17.92
N SER A 190 -3.53 -20.88 17.27
CA SER A 190 -4.25 -19.80 17.96
C SER A 190 -5.24 -20.32 19.00
N ALA A 191 -5.63 -21.60 18.92
CA ALA A 191 -6.45 -22.29 19.92
C ALA A 191 -5.70 -22.67 21.21
N SER A 192 -4.36 -22.60 21.22
CA SER A 192 -3.50 -23.00 22.35
C SER A 192 -2.98 -21.83 23.19
N ILE A 193 -3.42 -20.60 22.88
CA ILE A 193 -3.05 -19.40 23.63
C ILE A 193 -3.96 -19.34 24.87
N PRO A 194 -3.41 -19.42 26.11
CA PRO A 194 -4.22 -19.28 27.31
C PRO A 194 -4.88 -17.90 27.36
N LEU A 195 -6.14 -17.84 27.79
CA LEU A 195 -6.80 -16.56 28.04
C LEU A 195 -6.02 -15.81 29.13
N MET A 196 -5.63 -14.57 28.81
CA MET A 196 -4.89 -13.69 29.72
C MET A 196 -5.65 -13.51 31.03
N THR A 197 -4.98 -13.81 32.14
CA THR A 197 -5.55 -13.69 33.49
C THR A 197 -5.78 -12.23 33.89
N THR A 198 -6.62 -11.99 34.89
CA THR A 198 -7.00 -10.64 35.33
C THR A 198 -5.80 -9.87 35.90
N GLU A 199 -4.87 -10.58 36.55
CA GLU A 199 -3.66 -10.02 37.13
C GLU A 199 -2.66 -9.61 36.02
N GLU A 200 -2.49 -10.44 34.99
CA GLU A 200 -1.66 -10.15 33.82
C GLU A 200 -2.23 -8.98 33.00
N GLN A 201 -3.57 -8.88 32.93
CA GLN A 201 -4.25 -7.71 32.34
C GLN A 201 -3.89 -6.43 33.08
N SER A 202 -3.94 -6.42 34.40
CA SER A 202 -3.63 -5.24 35.21
C SER A 202 -2.16 -4.80 35.07
N GLU A 203 -1.23 -5.75 35.02
CA GLU A 203 0.19 -5.43 34.77
C GLU A 203 0.41 -4.90 33.35
N PHE A 204 -0.24 -5.49 32.34
CA PHE A 204 -0.19 -4.98 30.98
C PHE A 204 -0.76 -3.57 30.85
N GLU A 205 -1.87 -3.28 31.53
CA GLU A 205 -2.48 -1.95 31.62
C GLU A 205 -1.53 -0.92 32.26
N LYS A 206 -0.79 -1.29 33.32
CA LYS A 206 0.26 -0.43 33.91
C LYS A 206 1.38 -0.13 32.93
N VAL A 207 1.80 -1.11 32.12
CA VAL A 207 2.81 -0.90 31.08
C VAL A 207 2.28 0.00 29.95
N LEU A 208 1.01 -0.14 29.58
CA LEU A 208 0.36 0.72 28.58
C LEU A 208 0.23 2.17 29.07
N LEU A 209 -0.08 2.38 30.34
CA LEU A 209 -0.12 3.71 30.95
C LEU A 209 1.24 4.44 30.88
N LYS A 210 2.35 3.69 30.80
CA LYS A 210 3.70 4.23 30.65
C LYS A 210 4.03 4.69 29.22
N ASN A 211 3.35 4.14 28.21
CA ASN A 211 3.57 4.46 26.79
C ASN A 211 2.47 5.37 26.23
N LYS A 212 2.73 6.69 26.26
CA LYS A 212 1.80 7.78 25.92
C LYS A 212 1.05 7.60 24.58
N ALA A 213 1.74 7.12 23.53
CA ALA A 213 1.19 7.01 22.18
C ALA A 213 0.06 5.97 22.02
N VAL A 214 -0.01 4.96 22.89
CA VAL A 214 -1.00 3.86 22.77
C VAL A 214 -2.36 4.27 23.35
N GLN A 215 -2.40 5.28 24.22
CA GLN A 215 -3.62 5.68 24.94
C GLN A 215 -4.73 6.17 24.00
N LEU A 216 -4.40 6.86 22.90
CA LEU A 216 -5.40 7.38 21.95
C LEU A 216 -6.00 6.31 21.04
N GLN A 217 -5.24 5.25 20.73
CA GLN A 217 -5.66 4.22 19.78
C GLN A 217 -6.62 3.20 20.42
N VAL A 218 -6.48 2.99 21.73
CA VAL A 218 -7.29 2.02 22.46
C VAL A 218 -8.70 2.61 22.71
N VAL A 219 -8.84 3.93 22.90
CA VAL A 219 -10.11 4.63 23.22
C VAL A 219 -11.23 4.40 22.19
N ASN A 220 -10.91 4.13 20.92
CA ASN A 220 -11.92 3.91 19.88
C ASN A 220 -12.46 2.47 19.80
N ASN A 221 -11.84 1.49 20.44
CA ASN A 221 -12.24 0.08 20.35
C ASN A 221 -12.98 -0.36 21.63
N ASN A 222 -14.28 -0.08 21.64
CA ASN A 222 -15.30 -0.29 22.69
C ASN A 222 -15.46 -1.71 23.31
N LYS A 223 -14.50 -2.63 23.20
CA LYS A 223 -14.60 -3.99 23.78
C LYS A 223 -13.55 -4.34 24.84
N LEU A 224 -12.50 -3.53 25.03
CA LEU A 224 -11.40 -3.82 25.98
C LEU A 224 -11.50 -3.05 27.32
N TYR A 225 -12.59 -2.33 27.56
CA TYR A 225 -12.59 -1.15 28.45
C TYR A 225 -13.36 -1.24 29.78
N LYS A 226 -13.60 -2.42 30.35
CA LYS A 226 -14.34 -2.47 31.63
C LYS A 226 -13.53 -2.01 32.85
N HIS A 227 -12.20 -2.01 32.77
CA HIS A 227 -11.32 -1.74 33.91
C HIS A 227 -10.36 -0.55 33.72
N PHE A 228 -10.31 0.04 32.52
CA PHE A 228 -9.46 1.19 32.25
C PHE A 228 -10.15 2.49 32.67
N GLN A 229 -9.63 3.15 33.71
CA GLN A 229 -10.02 4.51 34.08
C GLN A 229 -9.03 5.50 33.47
N PRO A 230 -9.30 6.09 32.29
CA PRO A 230 -8.46 7.16 31.78
C PRO A 230 -8.52 8.38 32.71
N PRO A 231 -7.47 9.21 32.75
CA PRO A 231 -7.56 10.54 33.37
C PRO A 231 -8.71 11.33 32.72
N GLU A 232 -9.27 12.32 33.42
CA GLU A 232 -10.35 13.17 32.90
C GLU A 232 -9.94 13.79 31.56
N LEU A 233 -10.48 13.24 30.47
CA LEU A 233 -10.26 13.68 29.09
C LEU A 233 -11.51 14.41 28.59
N PRO A 234 -11.37 15.35 27.64
CA PRO A 234 -12.51 16.00 27.00
C PRO A 234 -13.41 14.97 26.31
N VAL A 235 -14.72 15.21 26.33
CA VAL A 235 -15.71 14.39 25.61
C VAL A 235 -15.41 14.42 24.11
N ALA A 236 -15.22 13.25 23.50
CA ALA A 236 -14.88 13.14 22.08
C ALA A 236 -16.01 13.69 21.19
N PHE A 237 -15.67 14.43 20.13
CA PHE A 237 -16.69 14.99 19.22
C PHE A 237 -17.65 13.95 18.63
N GLY A 238 -17.22 12.69 18.49
CA GLY A 238 -18.06 11.59 18.01
C GLY A 238 -19.22 11.23 18.94
N THR A 239 -19.14 11.52 20.25
CA THR A 239 -20.23 11.26 21.20
C THR A 239 -21.23 12.43 21.29
N ILE A 240 -20.93 13.56 20.65
CA ILE A 240 -21.81 14.74 20.58
C ILE A 240 -22.87 14.56 19.48
N PHE A 241 -22.70 13.57 18.60
CA PHE A 241 -23.69 13.28 17.56
C PHE A 241 -24.98 12.67 18.15
N VAL A 242 -26.02 13.49 18.21
CA VAL A 242 -27.36 13.07 18.65
C VAL A 242 -28.20 12.72 17.42
N ALA A 243 -28.38 11.42 17.18
CA ALA A 243 -29.14 10.90 16.03
C ALA A 243 -30.60 11.40 15.97
N SER A 244 -31.19 11.80 17.10
CA SER A 244 -32.56 12.32 17.16
C SER A 244 -32.74 13.75 16.65
N LEU A 245 -31.64 14.46 16.34
CA LEU A 245 -31.65 15.80 15.75
C LEU A 245 -31.50 15.78 14.22
N VAL A 246 -31.29 14.61 13.61
CA VAL A 246 -31.17 14.48 12.16
C VAL A 246 -32.51 14.78 11.49
N GLY A 247 -32.55 15.84 10.67
CA GLY A 247 -33.74 16.24 9.90
C GLY A 247 -34.65 17.28 10.57
N LYS A 248 -34.27 17.83 11.74
CA LYS A 248 -35.00 18.93 12.38
C LYS A 248 -34.59 20.30 11.80
N SER A 249 -35.41 21.32 12.08
CA SER A 249 -35.14 22.70 11.62
C SER A 249 -33.90 23.27 12.32
N TYR A 250 -33.22 24.18 11.62
CA TYR A 250 -32.00 24.84 12.10
C TYR A 250 -32.18 25.49 13.49
N VAL A 251 -33.34 26.13 13.71
CA VAL A 251 -33.67 26.82 14.98
C VAL A 251 -33.68 25.84 16.15
N THR A 252 -34.31 24.67 15.99
CA THR A 252 -34.38 23.64 17.05
C THR A 252 -33.03 23.00 17.33
N VAL A 253 -32.15 22.90 16.33
CA VAL A 253 -30.78 22.41 16.54
C VAL A 253 -29.96 23.43 17.34
N MET A 254 -30.10 24.73 17.03
CA MET A 254 -29.39 25.80 17.72
C MET A 254 -29.80 25.93 19.18
N GLU A 255 -31.10 25.86 19.50
CA GLU A 255 -31.60 25.88 20.88
C GLU A 255 -31.02 24.72 21.72
N GLU A 256 -30.92 23.53 21.13
CA GLU A 256 -30.35 22.37 21.82
C GLU A 256 -28.83 22.47 21.98
N CYS A 257 -28.13 23.09 21.03
CA CYS A 257 -26.71 23.42 21.17
C CYS A 257 -26.47 24.43 22.29
N GLU A 258 -27.28 25.48 22.39
CA GLU A 258 -27.20 26.49 23.46
C GLU A 258 -27.47 25.85 24.83
N ARG A 259 -28.48 24.99 24.93
CA ARG A 259 -28.77 24.22 26.16
C ARG A 259 -27.59 23.34 26.60
N LEU A 260 -26.88 22.72 25.66
CA LEU A 260 -25.71 21.88 25.94
C LEU A 260 -24.46 22.69 26.31
N LEU A 261 -24.34 23.91 25.77
CA LEU A 261 -23.31 24.88 26.14
C LEU A 261 -23.52 25.40 27.57
N GLU A 262 -24.76 25.75 27.94
CA GLU A 262 -25.10 26.22 29.30
C GLU A 262 -24.95 25.12 30.36
N GLY A 263 -25.16 23.85 30.00
CA GLY A 263 -24.97 22.70 30.89
C GLY A 263 -23.51 22.28 31.13
N CYS A 264 -22.52 23.08 30.72
CA CYS A 264 -21.07 22.79 30.79
C CYS A 264 -20.64 21.43 30.22
N THR A 265 -21.48 20.78 29.39
CA THR A 265 -21.17 19.44 28.84
C THR A 265 -20.10 19.51 27.74
N LEU A 266 -19.90 20.71 27.18
CA LEU A 266 -18.96 21.01 26.10
C LEU A 266 -17.79 21.90 26.55
N SER A 267 -17.76 22.35 27.81
CA SER A 267 -16.66 23.15 28.33
C SER A 267 -15.49 22.25 28.71
N VAL A 268 -14.34 22.47 28.09
CA VAL A 268 -13.08 21.80 28.47
C VAL A 268 -12.59 22.41 29.77
N THR A 269 -12.48 21.62 30.84
CA THR A 269 -11.89 22.09 32.10
C THR A 269 -10.38 22.27 31.96
N GLU A 270 -9.78 23.12 32.78
CA GLU A 270 -8.33 23.36 32.76
C GLU A 270 -7.53 22.05 32.97
N VAL A 271 -8.02 21.18 33.85
CA VAL A 271 -7.49 19.83 34.10
C VAL A 271 -7.57 18.93 32.86
N GLN A 272 -8.68 18.97 32.10
CA GLN A 272 -8.84 18.21 30.86
C GLN A 272 -7.91 18.70 29.76
N SER A 273 -7.68 20.02 29.67
CA SER A 273 -6.75 20.64 28.73
C SER A 273 -5.31 20.25 29.02
N GLU A 274 -4.89 20.32 30.29
CA GLU A 274 -3.55 19.89 30.73
C GLU A 274 -3.30 18.40 30.48
N ASN A 275 -4.28 17.54 30.75
CA ASN A 275 -4.19 16.11 30.47
C ASN A 275 -4.09 15.83 28.97
N PHE A 276 -4.86 16.53 28.14
CA PHE A 276 -4.76 16.41 26.68
C PHE A 276 -3.38 16.82 26.16
N ASN A 277 -2.84 17.95 26.63
CA ASN A 277 -1.50 18.42 26.26
C ASN A 277 -0.39 17.45 26.69
N ARG A 278 -0.48 16.88 27.89
CA ARG A 278 0.44 15.83 28.36
C ARG A 278 0.41 14.57 27.52
N CYS A 279 -0.73 14.22 26.94
CA CYS A 279 -0.90 13.06 26.07
C CYS A 279 -0.50 13.33 24.60
N THR A 280 -0.38 14.59 24.17
CA THR A 280 -0.08 14.97 22.77
C THR A 280 1.33 15.50 22.53
N ILE A 281 2.01 16.05 23.53
CA ILE A 281 3.36 16.62 23.33
C ILE A 281 4.46 15.64 23.79
N GLU A 282 5.20 15.11 22.82
CA GLU A 282 6.67 14.96 22.85
C GLU A 282 7.19 14.55 21.45
N TYR A 283 7.51 15.55 20.61
CA TYR A 283 8.61 15.48 19.65
C TYR A 283 9.39 16.78 19.80
N GLY A 284 10.47 16.72 20.58
CA GLY A 284 11.33 17.87 20.86
C GLY A 284 12.34 17.52 21.95
N GLY A 285 13.35 16.71 21.60
CA GLY A 285 14.43 16.23 22.46
C GLY A 285 15.07 14.97 21.90
#